data_AF-A0A536EP04-F1
#
_entry.id   AF-A0A536EP04-F1
#
_cell.length_a   1.000
_cell.length_b   1.000
_cell.length_c   1.000
_cell.angle_alpha   90.00
_cell.angle_beta   90.00
_cell.angle_gamma   90.00
#
_symmetry.space_group_name_H-M   'P 1'
#
loop_
_entity.id
_entity.type
_entity.pdbx_description
1 polymer ?
#
loop_
_entity_poly.entity_id
_entity_poly.type
_entity_poly.pdbx_seq_one_letter_code
_entity_poly.pdbx_strand_id
1 'polypeptide(L)'
;WTSIDVRSAAVAVARELERRRPDLITAAWWKEERGRRVFIDFNQNAPHKTIFGAWSVRARPGAQVSTPFAWDELDAIVPDALTIATVPSRVGRDGDPWAVMSEAPQSLEPLLELHERDAAAGLVDAPWPPQYPKMPGEPSRVQPSRARRPTDEIRQSG
;
A
#
# COMPACT_ATOMS: atom_id res chain seq x y z
N TRP A 1 -2.89 18.29 3.88
CA TRP A 1 -1.90 17.36 3.28
C TRP A 1 -2.12 17.28 1.78
N THR A 2 -1.03 17.39 1.03
CA THR A 2 -0.98 17.13 -0.42
C THR A 2 -1.04 15.63 -0.71
N SER A 3 -1.20 15.25 -1.97
CA SER A 3 -1.10 13.84 -2.37
C SER A 3 0.28 13.23 -2.11
N ILE A 4 1.33 14.05 -2.11
CA ILE A 4 2.69 13.62 -1.75
C ILE A 4 2.72 13.28 -0.26
N ASP A 5 2.20 14.15 0.61
CA ASP A 5 2.15 13.92 2.06
C ASP A 5 1.37 12.64 2.39
N VAL A 6 0.20 12.43 1.76
CA VAL A 6 -0.62 11.22 1.96
C VAL A 6 0.15 9.95 1.56
N ARG A 7 0.89 9.98 0.44
CA ARG A 7 1.74 8.86 0.04
C ARG A 7 2.89 8.66 1.02
N SER A 8 3.56 9.71 1.48
CA SER A 8 4.66 9.62 2.45
C SER A 8 4.19 8.98 3.77
N ALA A 9 3.01 9.36 4.26
CA ALA A 9 2.36 8.72 5.40
C ALA A 9 2.10 7.21 5.14
N ALA A 10 1.60 6.85 3.95
CA ALA A 10 1.38 5.45 3.58
C ALA A 10 2.69 4.64 3.49
N VAL A 11 3.78 5.24 3.02
CA VAL A 11 5.12 4.63 3.02
C VAL A 11 5.58 4.36 4.46
N ALA A 12 5.38 5.32 5.37
CA ALA A 12 5.74 5.16 6.78
C ALA A 12 4.96 4.02 7.44
N VAL A 13 3.64 3.90 7.17
CA VAL A 13 2.82 2.77 7.63
C VAL A 13 3.36 1.44 7.10
N ALA A 14 3.65 1.34 5.80
CA ALA A 14 4.17 0.12 5.18
C ALA A 14 5.49 -0.34 5.83
N ARG A 15 6.42 0.59 6.05
CA ARG A 15 7.71 0.33 6.69
C ARG A 15 7.57 -0.09 8.14
N GLU A 16 6.69 0.58 8.88
CA GLU A 16 6.44 0.25 10.28
C GLU A 16 5.83 -1.15 10.45
N LEU A 17 4.89 -1.52 9.57
CA LEU A 17 4.32 -2.86 9.56
C LEU A 17 5.37 -3.92 9.18
N GLU A 18 6.22 -3.66 8.19
CA GLU A 18 7.35 -4.55 7.86
C GLU A 18 8.35 -4.69 9.01
N ARG A 19 8.69 -3.60 9.73
CA ARG A 19 9.56 -3.66 10.92
C ARG A 19 8.97 -4.55 12.01
N ARG A 20 7.66 -4.46 12.24
CA ARG A 20 6.98 -5.23 13.29
C ARG A 20 6.81 -6.71 12.92
N ARG A 21 6.55 -7.00 11.63
CA ARG A 21 6.26 -8.35 11.12
C ARG A 21 7.01 -8.65 9.82
N PRO A 22 8.34 -8.67 9.83
CA PRO A 22 9.15 -8.84 8.61
C PRO A 22 8.99 -10.23 7.99
N ASP A 23 8.51 -11.20 8.77
CA ASP A 23 8.16 -12.56 8.37
C ASP A 23 6.89 -12.63 7.51
N LEU A 24 5.96 -11.67 7.69
CA LEU A 24 4.67 -11.67 7.00
C LEU A 24 4.48 -10.53 6.02
N ILE A 25 5.08 -9.36 6.29
CA ILE A 25 4.79 -8.11 5.59
C ILE A 25 6.05 -7.60 4.90
N THR A 26 5.87 -6.92 3.76
CA THR A 26 6.96 -6.21 3.09
C THR A 26 6.55 -4.89 2.47
N ALA A 27 7.45 -3.90 2.51
CA ALA A 27 7.39 -2.66 1.75
C ALA A 27 8.27 -2.70 0.48
N ALA A 28 8.81 -3.87 0.11
CA ALA A 28 9.66 -4.01 -1.07
C ALA A 28 8.87 -3.78 -2.38
N TRP A 29 9.28 -2.75 -3.12
CA TRP A 29 8.63 -2.37 -4.37
C TRP A 29 8.75 -3.47 -5.44
N TRP A 30 9.90 -4.14 -5.51
CA TRP A 30 10.18 -5.14 -6.52
C TRP A 30 9.56 -6.49 -6.17
N LYS A 31 8.81 -7.07 -7.12
CA LYS A 31 8.14 -8.36 -6.89
C LYS A 31 9.13 -9.48 -6.53
N GLU A 32 10.35 -9.44 -7.07
CA GLU A 32 11.42 -10.41 -6.79
C GLU A 32 11.91 -10.37 -5.32
N GLU A 33 11.75 -9.25 -4.62
CA GLU A 33 12.19 -9.07 -3.23
C GLU A 33 11.10 -9.44 -2.20
N ARG A 34 9.85 -9.61 -2.65
CA ARG A 34 8.71 -9.81 -1.73
C ARG A 34 8.69 -11.21 -1.11
N GLY A 35 9.17 -12.21 -1.84
CA GLY A 35 9.02 -13.62 -1.45
C GLY A 35 7.55 -14.01 -1.31
N ARG A 36 7.19 -14.67 -0.20
CA ARG A 36 5.82 -15.10 0.11
C ARG A 36 5.05 -14.12 1.01
N ARG A 37 5.59 -12.91 1.23
CA ARG A 37 5.05 -11.91 2.16
C ARG A 37 3.96 -11.06 1.51
N VAL A 38 3.09 -10.51 2.35
CA VAL A 38 2.06 -9.54 1.96
C VAL A 38 2.74 -8.20 1.69
N PHE A 39 2.60 -7.70 0.46
CA PHE A 39 3.09 -6.38 0.09
C PHE A 39 2.07 -5.30 0.42
N ILE A 40 2.50 -4.29 1.18
CA ILE A 40 1.68 -3.10 1.43
C ILE A 40 1.89 -2.11 0.27
N ASP A 41 0.90 -2.04 -0.63
CA ASP A 41 0.98 -1.18 -1.82
C ASP A 41 0.73 0.30 -1.48
N PHE A 42 1.72 0.94 -0.86
CA PHE A 42 1.70 2.37 -0.53
C PHE A 42 1.47 3.26 -1.75
N ASN A 43 1.84 2.80 -2.96
CA ASN A 43 1.65 3.55 -4.21
C ASN A 43 0.19 3.60 -4.67
N GLN A 44 -0.76 2.92 -4.01
CA GLN A 44 -2.19 3.20 -4.21
C GLN A 44 -2.57 4.63 -3.80
N ASN A 45 -1.76 5.29 -2.97
CA ASN A 45 -1.95 6.70 -2.58
C ASN A 45 -1.28 7.69 -3.54
N ALA A 46 -0.64 7.22 -4.63
CA ALA A 46 -0.14 8.12 -5.66
C ALA A 46 -1.31 8.75 -6.46
N PRO A 47 -1.18 9.99 -6.96
CA PRO A 47 -2.24 10.66 -7.73
C PRO A 47 -2.72 9.84 -8.93
N HIS A 48 -4.02 9.81 -9.25
CA HIS A 48 -4.55 9.11 -10.45
C HIS A 48 -4.43 7.57 -10.43
N LYS A 49 -4.34 6.95 -9.26
CA LYS A 49 -4.45 5.50 -9.10
C LYS A 49 -5.91 5.05 -9.03
N THR A 50 -6.19 3.88 -9.58
CA THR A 50 -7.53 3.28 -9.55
C THR A 50 -7.69 2.42 -8.30
N ILE A 51 -8.75 2.68 -7.55
CA ILE A 51 -9.17 1.86 -6.40
C ILE A 51 -10.65 1.52 -6.53
N PHE A 52 -11.02 0.30 -6.19
CA PHE A 52 -12.42 -0.09 -6.09
C PHE A 52 -13.00 0.54 -4.82
N GLY A 53 -14.10 1.29 -4.96
CA GLY A 53 -14.81 1.86 -3.82
C GLY A 53 -15.49 0.77 -2.98
N ALA A 54 -15.77 1.09 -1.72
CA ALA A 54 -16.67 0.29 -0.89
C ALA A 54 -17.98 0.05 -1.65
N TRP A 55 -18.56 -1.14 -1.46
CA TRP A 55 -19.79 -1.62 -2.10
C TRP A 55 -19.74 -1.85 -3.61
N SER A 56 -18.60 -1.61 -4.26
CA SER A 56 -18.47 -1.91 -5.70
C SER A 56 -18.41 -3.40 -5.98
N VAL A 57 -19.12 -3.83 -7.03
CA VAL A 57 -19.07 -5.19 -7.56
C VAL A 57 -17.80 -5.39 -8.38
N ARG A 58 -17.19 -6.56 -8.24
CA ARG A 58 -15.99 -6.96 -8.98
C ARG A 58 -16.38 -7.82 -10.17
N ALA A 59 -15.79 -7.53 -11.33
CA ALA A 59 -15.94 -8.32 -12.56
C ALA A 59 -15.18 -9.65 -12.47
N ARG A 60 -15.67 -10.57 -11.62
CA ARG A 60 -15.15 -11.93 -11.43
C ARG A 60 -16.32 -12.92 -11.28
N PRO A 61 -16.12 -14.22 -11.54
CA PRO A 61 -17.15 -15.23 -11.30
C PRO A 61 -17.68 -15.17 -9.86
N GLY A 62 -18.99 -15.05 -9.74
CA GLY A 62 -19.69 -14.86 -8.46
C GLY A 62 -19.99 -13.41 -8.09
N ALA A 63 -19.54 -12.42 -8.87
CA ALA A 63 -19.87 -10.99 -8.70
C ALA A 63 -19.67 -10.50 -7.25
N GLN A 64 -18.49 -10.78 -6.70
CA GLN A 64 -18.14 -10.41 -5.33
C GLN A 64 -18.14 -8.89 -5.15
N VAL A 65 -18.50 -8.44 -3.95
CA VAL A 65 -18.61 -7.03 -3.58
C VAL A 65 -17.47 -6.64 -2.65
N SER A 66 -16.87 -5.47 -2.87
CA SER A 66 -15.91 -4.86 -1.95
C SER A 66 -16.63 -4.39 -0.68
N THR A 67 -16.96 -5.33 0.20
CA THR A 67 -17.93 -5.14 1.29
C THR A 67 -17.21 -4.68 2.56
N PRO A 68 -17.56 -3.51 3.13
CA PRO A 68 -17.18 -3.11 4.49
C PRO A 68 -17.63 -4.13 5.55
N PHE A 69 -16.84 -4.26 6.61
CA PHE A 69 -17.12 -5.09 7.78
C PHE A 69 -16.42 -4.51 9.02
N ALA A 70 -16.85 -4.92 10.20
CA ALA A 70 -16.26 -4.51 11.47
C ALA A 70 -15.03 -5.36 11.84
N TRP A 71 -14.13 -4.83 12.68
CA TRP A 71 -12.86 -5.50 13.01
C TRP A 71 -13.03 -6.85 13.69
N ASP A 72 -14.06 -7.01 14.51
CA ASP A 72 -14.42 -8.25 15.20
C ASP A 72 -14.93 -9.34 14.26
N GLU A 73 -15.33 -8.99 13.04
CA GLU A 73 -15.75 -9.95 12.02
C GLU A 73 -14.60 -10.53 11.21
N LEU A 74 -13.40 -9.91 11.26
CA LEU A 74 -12.31 -10.15 10.32
C LEU A 74 -11.97 -11.64 10.17
N ASP A 75 -11.87 -12.38 11.26
CA ASP A 75 -11.51 -13.80 11.27
C ASP A 75 -12.59 -14.71 10.67
N ALA A 76 -13.84 -14.24 10.62
CA ALA A 76 -14.99 -14.99 10.09
C ALA A 76 -15.33 -14.64 8.63
N ILE A 77 -14.71 -13.60 8.05
CA ILE A 77 -15.00 -13.17 6.69
C ILE A 77 -14.54 -14.21 5.67
N VAL A 78 -15.49 -14.64 4.83
CA VAL A 78 -15.22 -15.44 3.62
C VAL A 78 -15.47 -14.55 2.40
N PRO A 79 -14.43 -13.96 1.78
CA PRO A 79 -14.61 -12.96 0.71
C PRO A 79 -15.44 -13.46 -0.48
N ASP A 80 -15.32 -14.75 -0.81
CA ASP A 80 -16.03 -15.35 -1.94
C ASP A 80 -17.55 -15.47 -1.71
N ALA A 81 -18.00 -15.41 -0.45
CA ALA A 81 -19.42 -15.43 -0.08
C ALA A 81 -20.07 -14.04 -0.10
N LEU A 82 -19.28 -12.96 -0.21
CA LEU A 82 -19.75 -11.57 -0.24
C LEU A 82 -20.03 -11.17 -1.69
N THR A 83 -21.26 -11.39 -2.15
CA THR A 83 -21.66 -11.21 -3.56
C THR A 83 -22.82 -10.24 -3.69
N ILE A 84 -23.11 -9.80 -4.93
CA ILE A 84 -24.28 -8.97 -5.23
C ILE A 84 -25.60 -9.60 -4.75
N ALA A 85 -25.68 -10.93 -4.63
CA ALA A 85 -26.87 -11.64 -4.18
C ALA A 85 -26.99 -11.74 -2.64
N THR A 86 -25.87 -11.70 -1.91
CA THR A 86 -25.84 -11.96 -0.45
C THR A 86 -25.67 -10.69 0.37
N VAL A 87 -24.94 -9.69 -0.15
CA VAL A 87 -24.62 -8.46 0.57
C VAL A 87 -25.85 -7.60 0.91
N PRO A 88 -26.87 -7.43 0.03
CA PRO A 88 -28.05 -6.65 0.39
C PRO A 88 -28.76 -7.15 1.65
N SER A 89 -28.92 -8.47 1.80
CA SER A 89 -29.52 -9.07 3.00
C SER A 89 -28.67 -8.85 4.25
N ARG A 90 -27.34 -8.89 4.13
CA ARG A 90 -26.41 -8.56 5.22
C ARG A 90 -26.59 -7.11 5.67
N VAL A 91 -26.56 -6.16 4.74
CA VAL A 91 -26.75 -4.73 5.05
C VAL A 91 -28.13 -4.47 5.67
N GLY A 92 -29.18 -5.13 5.18
CA GLY A 92 -30.52 -5.00 5.77
C GLY A 92 -30.63 -5.51 7.20
N ARG A 93 -29.81 -6.50 7.59
CA ARG A 93 -29.78 -7.07 8.94
C ARG A 93 -28.87 -6.29 9.89
N ASP A 94 -27.66 -5.95 9.42
CA ASP A 94 -26.56 -5.48 10.26
C ASP A 94 -26.30 -3.97 10.12
N GLY A 95 -26.85 -3.33 9.08
CA GLY A 95 -26.58 -1.93 8.74
C GLY A 95 -25.25 -1.74 7.99
N ASP A 96 -24.83 -0.47 7.86
CA ASP A 96 -23.52 -0.10 7.34
C ASP A 96 -22.50 -0.02 8.49
N PRO A 97 -21.51 -0.93 8.56
CA PRO A 97 -20.50 -0.91 9.62
C PRO A 97 -19.57 0.32 9.56
N TRP A 98 -19.56 1.04 8.45
CA TRP A 98 -18.73 2.24 8.25
C TRP A 98 -19.55 3.54 8.32
N ALA A 99 -20.81 3.50 8.77
CA ALA A 99 -21.70 4.67 8.82
C ALA A 99 -21.08 5.91 9.51
N VAL A 100 -20.27 5.68 10.54
CA VAL A 100 -19.62 6.74 11.36
C VAL A 100 -18.19 7.08 10.92
N MET A 101 -17.68 6.46 9.85
CA MET A 101 -16.27 6.59 9.43
C MET A 101 -15.85 8.06 9.22
N SER A 102 -16.77 8.92 8.76
CA SER A 102 -16.50 10.33 8.48
C SER A 102 -16.69 11.26 9.69
N GLU A 103 -17.17 10.76 10.83
CA GLU A 103 -17.47 11.58 12.01
C GLU A 103 -16.21 11.98 12.80
N ALA A 104 -15.13 11.22 12.67
CA ALA A 104 -13.88 11.42 13.41
C ALA A 104 -12.67 11.48 12.46
N PRO A 105 -12.46 12.60 11.73
CA PRO A 105 -11.28 12.76 10.89
C PRO A 105 -10.00 12.70 11.74
N GLN A 106 -8.98 11.99 11.23
CA GLN A 106 -7.70 11.81 11.93
C GLN A 106 -6.59 12.64 11.28
N SER A 107 -5.60 13.01 12.09
CA SER A 107 -4.41 13.71 11.61
C SER A 107 -3.39 12.76 10.99
N LEU A 108 -2.75 13.16 9.88
CA LEU A 108 -1.61 12.43 9.31
C LEU A 108 -0.27 12.78 9.98
N GLU A 109 -0.24 13.80 10.84
CA GLU A 109 1.00 14.30 11.47
C GLU A 109 1.87 13.18 12.06
N PRO A 110 1.35 12.23 12.87
CA PRO A 110 2.19 11.20 13.47
C PRO A 110 2.86 10.27 12.43
N LEU A 111 2.24 10.10 11.26
CA LEU A 111 2.78 9.29 10.17
C LEU A 111 3.81 10.07 9.35
N LEU A 112 3.65 11.39 9.24
CA LEU A 112 4.62 12.27 8.60
C LEU A 112 5.88 12.42 9.46
N GLU A 113 5.75 12.61 10.77
CA GLU A 113 6.87 12.58 11.72
C GLU A 113 7.63 11.25 11.65
N LEU A 114 6.91 10.14 11.49
CA LEU A 114 7.51 8.82 11.30
C LEU A 114 8.29 8.72 9.98
N HIS A 115 7.74 9.28 8.89
CA HIS A 115 8.41 9.34 7.58
C HIS A 115 9.69 10.18 7.65
N GLU A 116 9.63 11.34 8.28
CA GLU A 116 10.79 12.23 8.48
C GLU A 116 11.87 11.57 9.32
N ARG A 117 11.49 10.83 10.37
CA ARG A 117 12.43 10.05 11.17
C ARG A 117 13.12 8.96 10.36
N ASP A 118 12.39 8.26 9.50
CA ASP A 118 12.98 7.26 8.60
C ASP A 118 13.97 7.93 7.62
N ALA A 119 13.63 9.09 7.06
CA ALA A 119 14.51 9.87 6.19
C ALA A 119 15.78 10.36 6.92
N ALA A 120 15.63 10.87 8.14
CA ALA A 120 16.75 11.28 9.00
C ALA A 120 17.67 10.11 9.39
N ALA A 121 17.12 8.89 9.45
CA ALA A 121 17.87 7.66 9.64
C ALA A 121 18.54 7.13 8.35
N GLY A 122 18.41 7.86 7.23
CA GLY A 122 19.05 7.53 5.96
C GLY A 122 18.24 6.64 5.03
N LEU A 123 16.96 6.36 5.32
CA LEU A 123 16.10 5.64 4.39
C LEU A 123 15.67 6.58 3.26
N VAL A 124 16.10 6.26 2.04
CA VAL A 124 15.64 6.94 0.81
C VAL A 124 14.11 6.79 0.63
N ASP A 125 13.46 7.66 -0.13
CA ASP A 125 12.03 7.51 -0.43
C ASP A 125 11.76 6.16 -1.13
N ALA A 126 10.56 5.62 -0.98
CA ALA A 126 10.16 4.44 -1.73
C ALA A 126 10.02 4.81 -3.22
N PRO A 127 10.34 3.89 -4.16
CA PRO A 127 10.17 4.16 -5.59
C PRO A 127 8.74 4.57 -5.95
N TRP A 128 8.61 5.59 -6.79
CA TRP A 128 7.35 5.95 -7.42
C TRP A 128 7.08 5.04 -8.63
N PRO A 129 5.81 4.88 -9.03
CA PRO A 129 5.51 4.14 -10.25
C PRO A 129 6.19 4.80 -11.47
N PRO A 130 6.61 4.03 -12.49
CA PRO A 130 7.42 4.54 -13.59
C PRO A 130 6.83 5.73 -14.35
N GLN A 131 5.50 5.84 -14.39
CA GLN A 131 4.77 6.88 -15.10
C GLN A 131 4.77 8.26 -14.44
N TYR A 132 5.21 8.40 -13.18
CA TYR A 132 5.27 9.71 -12.51
C TYR A 132 6.61 10.41 -12.78
N PRO A 133 6.68 11.75 -12.71
CA PRO A 133 7.97 12.45 -12.70
C PRO A 133 8.90 11.94 -11.60
N LYS A 134 10.22 12.01 -11.79
CA LYS A 134 11.19 11.62 -10.76
C LYS A 134 11.19 12.63 -9.63
N MET A 135 11.01 12.16 -8.40
CA MET A 135 10.96 13.04 -7.23
C MET A 135 12.37 13.27 -6.64
N PRO A 136 12.62 14.41 -5.97
CA PRO A 136 13.87 14.64 -5.25
C PRO A 136 14.14 13.52 -4.22
N GLY A 137 15.36 13.00 -4.17
CA GLY A 137 15.74 11.93 -3.24
C GLY A 137 15.22 10.53 -3.60
N GLU A 138 14.54 10.37 -4.74
CA GLU A 138 14.00 9.08 -5.16
C GLU A 138 15.10 8.12 -5.66
N PRO A 139 15.14 6.86 -5.16
CA PRO A 139 16.08 5.85 -5.63
C PRO A 139 15.80 5.43 -7.09
N SER A 140 16.70 4.61 -7.63
CA SER A 140 16.50 4.04 -8.96
C SER A 140 15.20 3.23 -9.04
N ARG A 141 14.40 3.51 -10.07
CA ARG A 141 13.23 2.69 -10.46
C ARG A 141 13.61 1.50 -11.35
N VAL A 142 14.89 1.12 -11.39
CA VAL A 142 15.32 -0.06 -12.14
C VAL A 142 15.23 -1.27 -11.20
N GLN A 143 14.71 -2.39 -11.71
CA GLN A 143 14.72 -3.66 -10.99
C GLN A 143 16.16 -4.01 -10.58
N PRO A 144 16.41 -4.47 -9.33
CA PRO A 144 17.74 -4.84 -8.85
C PRO A 144 18.42 -5.83 -9.80
N SER A 145 17.69 -6.84 -10.26
CA SER A 145 18.18 -7.83 -11.24
C SER A 145 18.59 -7.24 -12.61
N ARG A 146 18.15 -6.02 -12.93
CA ARG A 146 18.41 -5.31 -14.20
C ARG A 146 19.30 -4.08 -14.02
N ALA A 147 19.64 -3.71 -12.80
CA ALA A 147 20.56 -2.61 -12.54
C ALA A 147 21.95 -3.01 -13.06
N ARG A 148 22.57 -2.15 -13.89
CA ARG A 148 23.98 -2.35 -14.27
C ARG A 148 24.80 -2.35 -12.98
N ARG A 149 25.58 -3.41 -12.74
CA ARG A 149 26.64 -3.35 -11.73
C ARG A 149 27.58 -2.21 -12.12
N PRO A 150 28.07 -1.40 -11.18
CA PRO A 150 29.18 -0.49 -11.46
C PRO A 150 30.31 -1.35 -12.00
N THR A 151 30.61 -1.23 -13.29
CA THR A 151 31.72 -1.95 -13.91
C THR A 151 33.01 -1.42 -13.30
N ASP A 152 33.93 -2.33 -13.00
CA ASP A 152 35.31 -2.05 -12.59
C ASP A 152 36.02 -1.12 -13.63
N GLU A 153 35.84 0.20 -13.51
CA GLU A 153 36.65 1.20 -14.21
C GLU A 153 37.94 1.49 -13.41
N ILE A 154 38.67 0.46 -13.01
CA ILE A 154 40.08 0.59 -12.59
C ILE A 154 40.84 -0.66 -13.03
N ARG A 155 41.27 -0.69 -14.30
CA ARG A 155 42.55 -1.24 -14.78
C ARG A 155 42.56 -1.30 -16.31
N GLN A 156 43.00 -0.22 -16.92
CA GLN A 156 43.73 -0.25 -18.20
C GLN A 156 44.52 1.06 -18.33
N SER A 157 45.52 1.20 -17.47
CA SER A 157 46.70 2.04 -17.68
C SER A 157 47.89 1.26 -17.14
N GLY A 158 48.57 0.58 -18.06
CA GLY A 158 49.74 -0.26 -17.81
C GLY A 158 50.20 -0.86 -19.13
#